data_AF-K1T5U8-F1
#
_entry.id   AF-K1T5U8-F1
#
_cell.length_a   1.000
_cell.length_b   1.000
_cell.length_c   1.000
_cell.angle_alpha   90.00
_cell.angle_beta   90.00
_cell.angle_gamma   90.00
#
_symmetry.space_group_name_H-M   'P 1'
#
loop_
_entity.id
_entity.type
_entity.pdbx_description
1 polymer ?
#
loop_
_entity_poly.entity_id
_entity_poly.type
_entity_poly.pdbx_seq_one_letter_code
_entity_poly.pdbx_strand_id
1 'polypeptide(L)' 'MKKAILAKKVGMTQIFNEAGELVPVTVLQAGPCVVTQVKTIENDG' A
#
# COMPACT_ATOMS: atom_id res chain seq x y z
N MET A 1 -13.05 10.22 -1.07
CA MET A 1 -11.77 10.19 -1.81
C MET A 1 -11.01 8.94 -1.39
N LYS A 2 -10.68 8.02 -2.31
CA LYS A 2 -9.95 6.78 -1.97
C LYS A 2 -8.44 7.05 -2.00
N LYS A 3 -7.70 6.62 -0.97
CA LYS A 3 -6.23 6.72 -0.91
C LYS A 3 -5.62 5.39 -1.34
N ALA A 4 -4.57 5.42 -2.16
CA ALA A 4 -3.84 4.24 -2.62
C ALA A 4 -2.35 4.59 -2.83
N ILE A 5 -1.48 3.58 -2.77
CA ILE A 5 -0.04 3.71 -3.03
C ILE A 5 0.48 2.45 -3.75
N LEU A 6 1.52 2.60 -4.57
CA LEU A 6 2.21 1.48 -5.20
C LEU A 6 3.14 0.80 -4.20
N ALA A 7 3.21 -0.53 -4.22
CA ALA A 7 4.10 -1.29 -3.36
C ALA A 7 4.55 -2.59 -4.02
N LYS A 8 5.74 -3.07 -3.64
CA LYS A 8 6.25 -4.39 -4.00
C LYS A 8 5.97 -5.38 -2.88
N LYS A 9 5.43 -6.56 -3.21
CA LYS A 9 5.35 -7.68 -2.26
C LYS A 9 6.76 -8.16 -1.94
N VAL A 10 7.12 -8.12 -0.65
CA VAL A 10 8.44 -8.57 -0.16
C VAL A 10 8.35 -10.02 0.30
N GLY A 11 7.29 -10.36 1.04
CA GLY A 11 7.14 -11.69 1.62
C GLY A 11 5.97 -11.78 2.58
N MET A 12 5.92 -12.87 3.33
CA MET A 12 4.91 -13.13 4.36
C MET A 12 5.63 -13.47 5.67
N THR A 13 5.05 -13.04 6.78
CA THR A 13 5.53 -13.31 8.13
C THR A 13 4.34 -13.38 9.09
N GLN A 14 4.60 -13.53 10.39
CA GLN A 14 3.59 -13.50 11.44
C GLN A 14 4.00 -12.50 12.52
N ILE A 15 3.01 -11.84 13.13
CA ILE A 15 3.18 -10.93 14.27
C ILE A 15 2.23 -11.34 15.39
N PHE A 16 2.55 -10.98 16.62
CA PHE A 16 1.61 -11.08 17.73
C PHE A 16 0.91 -9.74 17.92
N ASN A 17 -0.41 -9.74 18.08
CA ASN A 17 -1.16 -8.52 18.41
C ASN A 17 -1.12 -8.26 19.94
N GLU A 18 -1.74 -7.15 20.38
CA GLU A 18 -1.77 -6.75 21.79
C GLU A 18 -2.50 -7.75 22.71
N ALA A 19 -3.39 -8.57 22.14
CA ALA A 19 -4.08 -9.65 22.86
C ALA A 19 -3.26 -10.95 22.93
N GLY A 20 -2.05 -10.98 22.35
CA GLY A 20 -1.19 -12.16 22.30
C GLY A 20 -1.56 -13.17 21.19
N GLU A 21 -2.44 -12.81 20.26
CA GLU A 21 -2.86 -13.68 19.16
C GLU A 21 -1.88 -13.60 17.99
N LEU A 22 -1.67 -14.74 17.32
CA LEU A 22 -0.78 -14.83 16.16
C LEU A 22 -1.52 -14.45 14.87
N VAL A 23 -1.05 -13.38 14.22
CA VAL A 23 -1.64 -12.84 12.99
C VAL A 23 -0.66 -13.00 11.83
N PRO A 24 -1.01 -13.76 10.77
CA PRO A 24 -0.22 -13.83 9.56
C PRO A 24 -0.36 -12.54 8.73
N VAL A 25 0.75 -11.99 8.24
CA VAL A 25 0.79 -10.71 7.53
C VAL A 25 1.66 -10.78 6.27
N THR A 26 1.32 -9.97 5.27
CA THR A 26 2.13 -9.76 4.07
C THR A 26 2.93 -8.46 4.21
N VAL A 27 4.24 -8.54 4.00
CA VAL A 27 5.13 -7.38 4.01
C VAL A 27 5.16 -6.75 2.63
N LEU A 28 4.82 -5.46 2.57
CA LEU A 28 4.86 -4.65 1.36
C LEU A 28 5.90 -3.54 1.54
N GLN A 29 6.80 -3.39 0.56
CA GLN A 29 7.69 -2.22 0.47
C GLN A 29 7.01 -1.18 -0.41
N ALA A 30 6.57 -0.08 0.19
CA ALA A 30 5.91 1.03 -0.49
C ALA A 30 6.79 2.28 -0.45
N GLY A 31 6.81 3.02 -1.56
CA GLY A 31 7.39 4.35 -1.65
C GLY A 31 8.92 4.46 -1.75
N PRO A 32 9.44 5.66 -2.05
CA PRO A 32 8.67 6.88 -2.37
C PRO A 32 7.97 6.80 -3.74
N CYS A 33 6.69 7.19 -3.80
CA CYS A 33 5.88 7.19 -5.02
C CYS A 33 5.55 8.62 -5.44
N VAL A 34 6.27 9.15 -6.43
CA VAL A 34 6.04 10.50 -6.97
C VAL A 34 4.85 10.47 -7.94
N VAL A 35 3.96 11.46 -7.83
CA VAL A 35 2.84 11.64 -8.77
C VAL A 35 3.37 12.20 -10.08
N THR A 36 3.18 11.48 -11.18
CA THR A 36 3.66 11.89 -12.52
C THR A 36 2.62 12.67 -13.32
N GLN A 37 1.33 12.41 -13.13
CA GLN A 37 0.24 13.08 -13.83
C GLN A 37 -1.00 13.15 -12.93
N VAL A 38 -1.74 14.25 -13.02
CA VAL A 38 -3.08 14.40 -12.48
C VAL A 38 -4.04 14.51 -13.65
N LYS A 39 -4.98 13.56 -13.78
CA LYS A 39 -5.97 13.54 -14.86
C LYS A 39 -7.21 14.35 -14.49
N THR A 40 -7.73 15.11 -15.44
CA THR A 40 -8.96 15.91 -15.31
C THR A 40 -9.85 15.71 -16.54
N ILE A 41 -11.13 16.07 -16.48
CA ILE A 41 -12.04 15.99 -17.64
C ILE A 41 -11.55 16.89 -18.79
N GLU A 42 -11.00 18.06 -18.47
CA GLU A 42 -10.51 19.02 -19.47
C GLU A 42 -9.33 18.49 -20.29
N ASN A 43 -8.45 17.68 -19.67
CA ASN A 43 -7.20 17.21 -20.30
C ASN A 43 -7.27 15.74 -20.77
N ASP A 44 -8.16 14.92 -20.20
CA ASP A 44 -8.19 13.47 -20.38
C ASP A 44 -9.61 12.90 -20.62
N GLY A 45 -10.64 13.74 -20.81
CA GLY A 45 -12.06 13.38 -20.82
C GLY A 45 -12.82 13.59 -22.13
#